data_AF-A0A953IL14-F1
#
_entry.id   AF-A0A953IL14-F1
#
_cell.length_a   1.000
_cell.length_b   1.000
_cell.length_c   1.000
_cell.angle_alpha   90.00
_cell.angle_beta   90.00
_cell.angle_gamma   90.00
#
_symmetry.space_group_name_H-M   'P 1'
#
loop_
_entity.id
_entity.type
_entity.pdbx_description
1 polymer ?
#
loop_
_entity_poly.entity_id
_entity_poly.type
_entity_poly.pdbx_seq_one_letter_code
_entity_poly.pdbx_strand_id
1 'polypeptide(L)'
;YLAARAQSIRAEASMGRAAAGELALKQSLGEDTSVELPATTHLSIVDTEGNAVSLTSSVEAAFGSRIMVHGFLLNNQLTDFSFRPEMDGKPVANRVEANKRPLSSMAPTIIYDKAGRVAAILGSPGGSQIINYVAKTILALLAWNLMPGEAVAQPHYGSRNGPTELERGTQAEQLRPALERLGHTVSVQDMTSGLSVILRRGDDWIGAADPRREGAARGE
;
A
#
# COMPACT_ATOMS: atom_id res chain seq x y z
N TYR A 1 -17.87 13.31 2.30
CA TYR A 1 -16.96 12.73 1.28
C TYR A 1 -17.14 11.21 1.13
N LEU A 2 -16.81 10.39 2.15
CA LEU A 2 -16.85 8.92 2.02
C LEU A 2 -18.22 8.36 1.62
N ALA A 3 -19.32 8.87 2.18
CA ALA A 3 -20.67 8.46 1.79
C ALA A 3 -20.96 8.72 0.29
N ALA A 4 -20.54 9.87 -0.23
CA ALA A 4 -20.68 10.20 -1.65
C ALA A 4 -19.81 9.30 -2.54
N ARG A 5 -18.60 8.93 -2.08
CA ARG A 5 -17.74 7.97 -2.79
C ARG A 5 -18.36 6.58 -2.81
N ALA A 6 -18.94 6.12 -1.71
CA ALA A 6 -19.60 4.83 -1.64
C ALA A 6 -20.76 4.71 -2.66
N GLN A 7 -21.51 5.80 -2.90
CA GLN A 7 -22.57 5.85 -3.92
C GLN A 7 -22.08 5.65 -5.36
N SER A 8 -20.78 5.83 -5.64
CA SER A 8 -20.21 5.58 -6.97
C SER A 8 -19.92 4.11 -7.26
N ILE A 9 -19.98 3.25 -6.24
CA ILE A 9 -19.75 1.81 -6.37
C ILE A 9 -21.01 1.15 -6.91
N ARG A 10 -20.88 0.39 -8.01
CA ARG A 10 -21.97 -0.39 -8.62
C ARG A 10 -21.63 -1.87 -8.52
N ALA A 11 -22.61 -2.71 -8.17
CA ALA A 11 -22.38 -4.15 -8.03
C ALA A 11 -22.35 -4.88 -9.39
N GLU A 12 -22.99 -4.30 -10.40
CA GLU A 12 -23.25 -4.92 -11.70
C GLU A 12 -22.29 -4.46 -12.80
N ALA A 13 -21.46 -3.44 -12.53
CA ALA A 13 -20.53 -2.89 -13.50
C ALA A 13 -19.34 -2.18 -12.87
N SER A 14 -18.18 -2.35 -13.48
CA SER A 14 -16.97 -1.58 -13.23
C SER A 14 -17.24 -0.09 -13.39
N MET A 15 -16.68 0.73 -12.51
CA MET A 15 -16.66 2.19 -12.70
C MET A 15 -15.64 2.63 -13.75
N GLY A 16 -14.83 1.72 -14.28
CA GLY A 16 -13.70 2.06 -15.16
C GLY A 16 -12.63 2.80 -14.37
N ARG A 17 -12.45 4.09 -14.65
CA ARG A 17 -11.54 4.96 -13.91
C ARG A 17 -12.30 5.74 -12.84
N ALA A 18 -11.85 5.63 -11.59
CA ALA A 18 -12.27 6.50 -10.50
C ALA A 18 -11.65 7.89 -10.68
N ALA A 19 -12.49 8.93 -10.59
CA ALA A 19 -12.00 10.31 -10.53
C ALA A 19 -11.37 10.59 -9.15
N ALA A 20 -10.25 11.31 -9.11
CA ALA A 20 -9.64 11.76 -7.85
C ALA A 20 -10.57 12.72 -7.08
N GLY A 21 -10.29 12.96 -5.80
CA GLY A 21 -11.03 13.96 -5.02
C GLY A 21 -10.62 15.37 -5.46
N GLU A 22 -11.55 16.31 -5.43
CA GLU A 22 -11.21 17.72 -5.62
C GLU A 22 -10.66 18.30 -4.32
N LEU A 23 -9.42 18.76 -4.38
CA LEU A 23 -8.83 19.60 -3.34
C LEU A 23 -8.99 21.06 -3.75
N ALA A 24 -9.17 21.96 -2.80
CA ALA A 24 -9.25 23.41 -3.04
C ALA A 24 -7.87 24.02 -3.42
N LEU A 25 -7.12 23.35 -4.28
CA LEU A 25 -5.83 23.77 -4.80
C LEU A 25 -6.05 24.42 -6.17
N LYS A 26 -5.56 25.65 -6.35
CA LYS A 26 -5.71 26.43 -7.60
C LYS A 26 -4.78 25.97 -8.74
N GLN A 27 -4.38 24.69 -8.76
CA GLN A 27 -3.42 24.18 -9.74
C GLN A 27 -4.01 22.95 -10.43
N SER A 28 -4.14 23.04 -11.77
CA SER A 28 -4.36 21.87 -12.62
C SER A 28 -2.99 21.24 -12.92
N LEU A 29 -2.82 19.98 -12.53
CA LEU A 29 -1.54 19.27 -12.61
C LEU A 29 -1.63 18.16 -13.67
N GLY A 30 -0.52 17.90 -14.35
CA GLY A 30 -0.39 16.76 -15.27
C GLY A 30 -0.42 15.41 -14.52
N GLU A 31 -0.83 14.35 -15.22
CA GLU A 31 -0.83 12.99 -14.69
C GLU A 31 0.62 12.49 -14.52
N ASP A 32 0.92 11.86 -13.40
CA ASP A 32 2.22 11.21 -13.20
C ASP A 32 2.17 9.75 -13.68
N THR A 33 3.18 9.33 -14.42
CA THR A 33 3.28 7.99 -15.01
C THR A 33 4.58 7.28 -14.63
N SER A 34 5.25 7.71 -13.54
CA SER A 34 6.44 7.04 -13.02
C SER A 34 6.12 5.61 -12.55
N VAL A 35 7.09 4.71 -12.71
CA VAL A 35 7.01 3.32 -12.27
C VAL A 35 7.78 3.19 -10.96
N GLU A 36 7.11 2.78 -9.89
CA GLU A 36 7.76 2.43 -8.61
C GLU A 36 8.20 0.95 -8.63
N LEU A 37 9.46 0.67 -8.25
CA LEU A 37 9.97 -0.68 -8.11
C LEU A 37 9.91 -1.13 -6.62
N PRO A 38 9.78 -2.45 -6.35
CA PRO A 38 9.63 -2.92 -4.98
C PRO A 38 10.98 -3.32 -4.33
N ALA A 39 11.57 -2.46 -3.50
CA ALA A 39 12.54 -2.88 -2.47
C ALA A 39 12.46 -2.02 -1.20
N THR A 40 11.29 -2.13 -0.59
CA THR A 40 10.95 -1.53 0.69
C THR A 40 10.89 -2.61 1.76
N THR A 41 11.00 -2.21 3.03
CA THR A 41 10.70 -3.05 4.20
C THR A 41 9.76 -2.33 5.15
N HIS A 42 9.05 -3.08 6.00
CA HIS A 42 8.16 -2.56 7.02
C HIS A 42 8.36 -3.27 8.35
N LEU A 43 8.27 -2.53 9.45
CA LEU A 43 8.34 -3.02 10.82
C LEU A 43 7.19 -2.43 11.64
N SER A 44 6.57 -3.29 12.45
CA SER A 44 5.54 -2.94 13.43
C SER A 44 6.02 -3.34 14.82
N ILE A 45 6.03 -2.41 15.77
CA ILE A 45 6.51 -2.62 17.15
C ILE A 45 5.50 -2.02 18.13
N VAL A 46 5.20 -2.76 19.20
CA VAL A 46 4.51 -2.25 20.39
C VAL A 46 5.33 -2.64 21.61
N ASP A 47 5.48 -1.72 22.57
CA ASP A 47 6.14 -2.02 23.84
C ASP A 47 5.14 -2.35 24.96
N THR A 48 5.67 -2.67 26.15
CA THR A 48 4.87 -3.05 27.33
C THR A 48 4.07 -1.89 27.91
N GLU A 49 4.43 -0.64 27.62
CA GLU A 49 3.68 0.55 28.01
C GLU A 49 2.55 0.89 27.01
N GLY A 50 2.51 0.19 25.87
CA GLY A 50 1.55 0.41 24.80
C GLY A 50 1.97 1.50 23.82
N ASN A 51 3.22 1.97 23.86
CA ASN A 51 3.77 2.82 22.80
C ASN A 51 3.94 1.98 21.53
N ALA A 52 3.69 2.60 20.38
CA ALA A 52 3.68 1.88 19.10
C ALA A 52 4.47 2.61 18.02
N VAL A 53 5.18 1.85 17.20
CA VAL A 53 5.94 2.32 16.04
C VAL A 53 5.51 1.52 14.82
N SER A 54 5.11 2.22 13.76
CA SER A 54 4.94 1.67 12.42
C SER A 54 5.96 2.36 11.51
N LEU A 55 6.90 1.59 10.96
CA LEU A 55 8.05 2.12 10.22
C LEU A 55 8.15 1.44 8.86
N THR A 56 8.02 2.22 7.79
CA THR A 56 8.36 1.80 6.44
C THR A 56 9.65 2.47 6.02
N SER A 57 10.63 1.71 5.54
CA SER A 57 11.93 2.23 5.09
C SER A 57 12.33 1.60 3.76
N SER A 58 13.07 2.35 2.94
CA SER A 58 13.37 1.96 1.57
C SER A 58 14.68 2.54 1.06
N VAL A 59 15.28 1.84 0.09
CA VAL A 59 16.31 2.37 -0.81
C VAL A 59 15.77 2.53 -2.24
N GLU A 60 14.44 2.48 -2.39
CA GLU A 60 13.65 2.31 -3.62
C GLU A 60 13.81 0.92 -4.23
N ALA A 61 14.67 0.75 -5.24
CA ALA A 61 14.80 -0.51 -5.95
C ALA A 61 15.73 -1.47 -5.20
N ALA A 62 15.73 -2.75 -5.56
CA ALA A 62 16.62 -3.71 -4.92
C ALA A 62 18.07 -3.27 -5.13
N PHE A 63 18.81 -3.13 -4.02
CA PHE A 63 20.17 -2.57 -3.96
C PHE A 63 20.29 -1.06 -4.32
N GLY A 64 19.17 -0.34 -4.33
CA GLY A 64 19.10 1.10 -4.58
C GLY A 64 19.74 1.50 -5.91
N SER A 65 20.62 2.50 -5.86
CA SER A 65 21.42 2.97 -7.00
C SER A 65 22.52 2.00 -7.43
N ARG A 66 22.75 0.91 -6.66
CA ARG A 66 23.88 -0.02 -6.81
C ARG A 66 25.25 0.64 -6.58
N ILE A 67 25.26 1.83 -5.98
CA ILE A 67 26.47 2.54 -5.56
C ILE A 67 26.68 2.28 -4.07
N MET A 68 27.86 1.76 -3.71
CA MET A 68 28.24 1.53 -2.33
C MET A 68 29.22 2.61 -1.85
N VAL A 69 28.96 3.17 -0.68
CA VAL A 69 29.82 4.17 -0.02
C VAL A 69 29.96 3.77 1.44
N HIS A 70 31.20 3.58 1.91
CA HIS A 70 31.50 3.17 3.29
C HIS A 70 30.72 1.94 3.78
N GLY A 71 30.44 0.98 2.89
CA GLY A 71 29.69 -0.25 3.22
C GLY A 71 28.17 -0.10 3.16
N PHE A 72 27.64 1.09 2.83
CA PHE A 72 26.21 1.34 2.66
C PHE A 72 25.84 1.48 1.19
N LEU A 73 24.70 0.94 0.79
CA LEU A 73 24.12 1.19 -0.52
C LEU A 73 23.34 2.51 -0.51
N LEU A 74 23.61 3.36 -1.49
CA LEU A 74 22.86 4.60 -1.68
C LEU A 74 21.52 4.28 -2.36
N ASN A 75 20.44 4.93 -1.90
CA ASN A 75 19.13 4.84 -2.53
C ASN A 75 19.13 5.34 -3.97
N ASN A 76 18.13 4.97 -4.75
CA ASN A 76 17.82 5.58 -6.04
C ASN A 76 16.51 6.39 -6.02
N GLN A 77 16.11 6.95 -4.87
CA GLN A 77 14.78 7.53 -4.63
C GLN A 77 14.36 8.64 -5.61
N LEU A 78 15.30 9.25 -6.34
CA LEU A 78 14.96 10.22 -7.39
C LEU A 78 14.15 9.60 -8.53
N THR A 79 14.12 8.27 -8.67
CA THR A 79 13.27 7.55 -9.64
C THR A 79 11.78 7.64 -9.32
N ASP A 80 11.41 7.96 -8.07
CA ASP A 80 10.00 8.15 -7.69
C ASP A 80 9.45 9.49 -8.18
N PHE A 81 10.29 10.45 -8.61
CA PHE A 81 9.80 11.64 -9.29
C PHE A 81 9.30 11.29 -10.70
N SER A 82 8.40 12.13 -11.20
CA SER A 82 8.05 12.12 -12.61
C SER A 82 9.25 12.57 -13.45
N PHE A 83 9.67 11.70 -14.38
CA PHE A 83 10.67 12.04 -15.39
C PHE A 83 10.15 13.04 -16.43
N ARG A 84 8.83 13.27 -16.47
CA ARG A 84 8.19 14.28 -17.31
C ARG A 84 7.76 15.45 -16.41
N PRO A 85 8.42 16.61 -16.49
CA PRO A 85 8.10 17.74 -15.61
C PRO A 85 6.76 18.40 -15.96
N GLU A 86 6.27 18.17 -17.18
CA GLU A 86 5.05 18.75 -17.74
C GLU A 86 4.32 17.73 -18.61
N MET A 87 2.99 17.81 -18.65
CA MET A 87 2.13 17.05 -19.53
C MET A 87 1.00 17.97 -20.03
N ASP A 88 0.78 18.03 -21.34
CA ASP A 88 -0.25 18.87 -21.99
C ASP A 88 -0.27 20.34 -21.54
N GLY A 89 0.91 20.99 -21.46
CA GLY A 89 0.97 22.39 -21.03
C GLY A 89 0.95 22.60 -19.51
N LYS A 90 0.81 21.52 -18.73
CA LYS A 90 0.58 21.58 -17.28
C LYS A 90 1.70 20.93 -16.50
N PRO A 91 2.21 21.57 -15.44
CA PRO A 91 3.27 20.97 -14.63
C PRO A 91 2.75 19.71 -13.93
N VAL A 92 3.57 18.65 -13.91
CA VAL A 92 3.26 17.45 -13.12
C VAL A 92 3.51 17.74 -11.64
N ALA A 93 2.58 17.31 -10.78
CA ALA A 93 2.66 17.53 -9.33
C ALA A 93 3.96 17.00 -8.73
N ASN A 94 4.35 15.79 -9.16
CA ASN A 94 5.51 15.05 -8.71
C ASN A 94 6.74 15.23 -9.63
N ARG A 95 6.84 16.36 -10.36
CA ARG A 95 8.08 16.69 -11.08
C ARG A 95 9.25 16.95 -10.11
N VAL A 96 10.47 16.76 -10.61
CA VAL A 96 11.72 17.04 -9.88
C VAL A 96 11.87 18.52 -9.57
N GLU A 97 12.12 18.86 -8.30
CA GLU A 97 12.45 20.22 -7.85
C GLU A 97 13.48 20.16 -6.70
N ALA A 98 14.28 21.22 -6.53
CA ALA A 98 15.27 21.28 -5.47
C ALA A 98 14.63 21.17 -4.08
N ASN A 99 15.24 20.37 -3.19
CA ASN A 99 14.77 20.11 -1.82
C ASN A 99 13.37 19.48 -1.70
N LYS A 100 12.76 19.08 -2.82
CA LYS A 100 11.46 18.41 -2.82
C LYS A 100 11.63 16.94 -2.46
N ARG A 101 10.61 16.36 -1.83
CA ARG A 101 10.51 14.92 -1.60
C ARG A 101 9.65 14.31 -2.71
N PRO A 102 10.07 13.19 -3.31
CA PRO A 102 9.25 12.49 -4.29
C PRO A 102 8.00 11.91 -3.62
N LEU A 103 6.95 11.71 -4.42
CA LEU A 103 5.77 10.95 -4.01
C LEU A 103 6.18 9.55 -3.56
N SER A 104 5.49 9.02 -2.55
CA SER A 104 5.74 7.66 -2.07
C SER A 104 4.43 6.98 -1.74
N SER A 105 4.34 5.71 -2.10
CA SER A 105 3.21 4.84 -1.76
C SER A 105 3.32 4.20 -0.37
N MET A 106 4.40 4.44 0.38
CA MET A 106 4.56 3.96 1.75
C MET A 106 3.44 4.46 2.66
N ALA A 107 2.78 3.54 3.37
CA ALA A 107 1.67 3.85 4.26
C ALA A 107 1.82 3.14 5.64
N PRO A 108 2.84 3.48 6.44
CA PRO A 108 2.91 3.02 7.83
C PRO A 108 1.67 3.53 8.58
N THR A 109 0.96 2.63 9.26
CA THR A 109 -0.39 2.89 9.78
C THR A 109 -0.51 2.45 11.23
N ILE A 110 -1.07 3.33 12.07
CA ILE A 110 -1.49 3.05 13.44
C ILE A 110 -3.00 3.33 13.54
N ILE A 111 -3.75 2.36 14.04
CA ILE A 111 -5.19 2.46 14.24
C ILE A 111 -5.45 2.58 15.73
N TYR A 112 -6.30 3.53 16.12
CA TYR A 112 -6.75 3.73 17.50
C TYR A 112 -8.20 3.29 17.67
N ASP A 113 -8.53 2.72 18.82
CA ASP A 113 -9.90 2.46 19.22
C ASP A 113 -10.61 3.76 19.65
N LYS A 114 -11.91 3.66 19.94
CA LYS A 114 -12.71 4.82 20.39
C LYS A 114 -12.26 5.39 21.75
N ALA A 115 -11.51 4.62 22.54
CA ALA A 115 -10.95 5.06 23.81
C ALA A 115 -9.55 5.69 23.64
N GLY A 116 -9.04 5.82 22.41
CA GLY A 116 -7.74 6.40 22.12
C GLY A 116 -6.56 5.45 22.34
N ARG A 117 -6.82 4.15 22.52
CA ARG A 117 -5.76 3.13 22.67
C ARG A 117 -5.37 2.58 21.31
N VAL A 118 -4.10 2.23 21.13
CA VAL A 118 -3.65 1.53 19.91
C VAL A 118 -4.43 0.22 19.78
N ALA A 119 -5.12 0.05 18.65
CA ALA A 119 -5.93 -1.12 18.33
C ALA A 119 -5.20 -2.05 17.35
N ALA A 120 -4.47 -1.48 16.39
CA ALA A 120 -3.62 -2.23 15.47
C ALA A 120 -2.51 -1.34 14.92
N ILE A 121 -1.39 -1.94 14.54
CA ILE A 121 -0.34 -1.31 13.75
C ILE A 121 0.04 -2.21 12.58
N LEU A 122 0.26 -1.58 11.43
CA LEU A 122 0.55 -2.31 10.22
C LEU A 122 1.19 -1.44 9.14
N GLY A 123 1.78 -2.13 8.18
CA GLY A 123 2.25 -1.58 6.93
C GLY A 123 2.84 -2.69 6.08
N SER A 124 3.26 -2.34 4.87
CA SER A 124 3.79 -3.30 3.90
C SER A 124 4.79 -2.59 2.98
N PRO A 125 5.76 -3.31 2.42
CA PRO A 125 6.46 -2.93 1.20
C PRO A 125 5.71 -3.39 -0.07
N GLY A 126 6.22 -2.99 -1.24
CA GLY A 126 5.71 -3.45 -2.53
C GLY A 126 5.35 -2.35 -3.53
N GLY A 127 6.08 -1.23 -3.50
CA GLY A 127 5.87 -0.07 -4.37
C GLY A 127 4.44 0.45 -4.29
N SER A 128 3.89 0.86 -5.42
CA SER A 128 2.53 1.41 -5.47
C SER A 128 1.40 0.46 -5.07
N GLN A 129 1.66 -0.84 -4.91
CA GLN A 129 0.69 -1.79 -4.36
C GLN A 129 0.58 -1.72 -2.82
N ILE A 130 1.49 -1.03 -2.13
CA ILE A 130 1.47 -0.85 -0.67
C ILE A 130 0.11 -0.37 -0.18
N ILE A 131 -0.47 0.62 -0.86
CA ILE A 131 -1.76 1.21 -0.50
C ILE A 131 -2.86 0.14 -0.49
N ASN A 132 -2.89 -0.74 -1.50
CA ASN A 132 -3.86 -1.82 -1.61
C ASN A 132 -3.66 -2.88 -0.51
N TYR A 133 -2.41 -3.27 -0.24
CA TYR A 133 -2.11 -4.23 0.83
C TYR A 133 -2.55 -3.72 2.20
N VAL A 134 -2.23 -2.45 2.51
CA VAL A 134 -2.62 -1.81 3.78
C VAL A 134 -4.14 -1.72 3.87
N ALA A 135 -4.82 -1.16 2.85
CA ALA A 135 -6.26 -1.00 2.86
C ALA A 135 -7.01 -2.33 3.02
N LYS A 136 -6.61 -3.38 2.28
CA LYS A 136 -7.20 -4.72 2.39
C LYS A 136 -7.03 -5.28 3.81
N THR A 137 -5.83 -5.16 4.38
CA THR A 137 -5.56 -5.68 5.73
C THR A 137 -6.35 -4.92 6.79
N ILE A 138 -6.54 -3.61 6.66
CA ILE A 138 -7.44 -2.85 7.56
C ILE A 138 -8.87 -3.40 7.50
N LEU A 139 -9.40 -3.66 6.30
CA LEU A 139 -10.73 -4.27 6.14
C LEU A 139 -10.79 -5.68 6.75
N ALA A 140 -9.77 -6.50 6.51
CA ALA A 140 -9.70 -7.85 7.06
C ALA A 140 -9.75 -7.86 8.60
N LEU A 141 -8.99 -6.97 9.24
CA LEU A 141 -8.93 -6.89 10.70
C LEU A 141 -10.21 -6.28 11.31
N LEU A 142 -10.73 -5.21 10.71
CA LEU A 142 -11.78 -4.39 11.34
C LEU A 142 -13.20 -4.72 10.88
N ALA A 143 -13.38 -5.07 9.60
CA ALA A 143 -14.70 -5.36 9.03
C ALA A 143 -14.98 -6.87 9.02
N TRP A 144 -13.99 -7.69 8.70
CA TRP A 144 -14.14 -9.15 8.66
C TRP A 144 -13.72 -9.83 9.96
N ASN A 145 -13.20 -9.07 10.93
CA ASN A 145 -12.76 -9.54 12.25
C ASN A 145 -11.72 -10.68 12.20
N LEU A 146 -10.94 -10.78 11.13
CA LEU A 146 -9.90 -11.79 10.98
C LEU A 146 -8.75 -11.55 11.97
N MET A 147 -8.09 -12.64 12.37
CA MET A 147 -6.86 -12.57 13.15
C MET A 147 -5.67 -12.17 12.26
N PRO A 148 -4.59 -11.60 12.82
CA PRO A 148 -3.46 -11.08 12.04
C PRO A 148 -2.89 -12.09 11.04
N GLY A 149 -2.71 -13.35 11.45
CA GLY A 149 -2.19 -14.42 10.59
C GLY A 149 -3.11 -14.72 9.40
N GLU A 150 -4.42 -14.76 9.62
CA GLU A 150 -5.41 -14.96 8.57
C GLU A 150 -5.44 -13.76 7.61
N ALA A 151 -5.37 -12.55 8.14
CA ALA A 151 -5.42 -11.32 7.36
C ALA A 151 -4.22 -11.18 6.41
N VAL A 152 -3.00 -11.46 6.88
CA VAL A 152 -1.79 -11.40 6.04
C VAL A 152 -1.72 -12.55 5.03
N ALA A 153 -2.30 -13.71 5.34
CA ALA A 153 -2.36 -14.85 4.44
C ALA A 153 -3.41 -14.73 3.32
N GLN A 154 -4.37 -13.79 3.43
CA GLN A 154 -5.36 -13.58 2.38
C GLN A 154 -4.68 -13.28 1.03
N PRO A 155 -5.23 -13.79 -0.10
CA PRO A 155 -4.83 -13.37 -1.43
C PRO A 155 -4.86 -11.84 -1.58
N HIS A 156 -3.95 -11.29 -2.36
CA HIS A 156 -3.92 -9.88 -2.72
C HIS A 156 -4.73 -9.62 -3.99
N TYR A 157 -5.39 -8.47 -3.99
CA TYR A 157 -6.10 -7.93 -5.14
C TYR A 157 -6.32 -6.44 -4.93
N GLY A 158 -6.52 -5.70 -6.00
CA GLY A 158 -6.76 -4.26 -5.92
C GLY A 158 -6.81 -3.61 -7.29
N SER A 159 -6.82 -2.28 -7.33
CA SER A 159 -6.70 -1.52 -8.56
C SER A 159 -6.04 -0.19 -8.28
N ARG A 160 -5.12 0.21 -9.15
CA ARG A 160 -4.46 1.53 -9.12
C ARG A 160 -5.05 2.44 -10.19
N ASN A 161 -6.38 2.43 -10.28
CA ASN A 161 -7.18 3.08 -11.33
C ASN A 161 -7.09 2.41 -12.71
N GLY A 162 -6.91 1.08 -12.70
CA GLY A 162 -6.86 0.22 -13.87
C GLY A 162 -5.44 -0.30 -14.18
N PRO A 163 -5.29 -1.57 -14.57
CA PRO A 163 -6.29 -2.66 -14.50
C PRO A 163 -6.61 -3.07 -13.05
N THR A 164 -7.62 -3.94 -12.86
CA THR A 164 -7.80 -4.69 -11.61
C THR A 164 -6.73 -5.77 -11.54
N GLU A 165 -5.97 -5.79 -10.47
CA GLU A 165 -4.82 -6.66 -10.24
C GLU A 165 -5.21 -7.81 -9.31
N LEU A 166 -4.87 -9.03 -9.69
CA LEU A 166 -5.10 -10.26 -8.93
C LEU A 166 -3.77 -10.97 -8.69
N GLU A 167 -3.59 -11.49 -7.47
CA GLU A 167 -2.39 -12.22 -7.13
C GLU A 167 -2.31 -13.60 -7.81
N ARG A 168 -1.20 -13.82 -8.51
CA ARG A 168 -0.88 -15.09 -9.15
C ARG A 168 -0.70 -16.22 -8.13
N GLY A 169 -1.14 -17.43 -8.49
CA GLY A 169 -0.98 -18.65 -7.71
C GLY A 169 -1.98 -18.77 -6.56
N THR A 170 -2.99 -17.92 -6.50
CA THR A 170 -3.98 -17.89 -5.40
C THR A 170 -5.41 -18.05 -5.91
N GLN A 171 -6.35 -18.22 -4.98
CA GLN A 171 -7.78 -18.25 -5.31
C GLN A 171 -8.30 -16.95 -5.93
N ALA A 172 -7.58 -15.82 -5.79
CA ALA A 172 -7.96 -14.55 -6.41
C ALA A 172 -8.03 -14.65 -7.94
N GLU A 173 -7.18 -15.47 -8.58
CA GLU A 173 -7.19 -15.65 -10.04
C GLU A 173 -8.56 -16.12 -10.57
N GLN A 174 -9.29 -16.91 -9.77
CA GLN A 174 -10.59 -17.46 -10.14
C GLN A 174 -11.67 -16.37 -10.26
N LEU A 175 -11.41 -15.17 -9.74
CA LEU A 175 -12.31 -14.02 -9.87
C LEU A 175 -12.26 -13.38 -11.25
N ARG A 176 -11.22 -13.64 -12.06
CA ARG A 176 -11.02 -12.99 -13.36
C ARG A 176 -12.26 -13.04 -14.26
N PRO A 177 -12.89 -14.20 -14.54
CA PRO A 177 -14.03 -14.23 -15.46
C PRO A 177 -15.25 -13.46 -14.95
N ALA A 178 -15.45 -13.39 -13.63
CA ALA A 178 -16.53 -12.62 -13.03
C ALA A 178 -16.26 -11.12 -13.14
N LEU A 179 -15.03 -10.69 -12.88
CA LEU A 179 -14.61 -9.28 -13.00
C LEU A 179 -14.65 -8.79 -14.45
N GLU A 180 -14.22 -9.61 -15.41
CA GLU A 180 -14.29 -9.27 -16.83
C GLU A 180 -15.73 -9.11 -17.32
N ARG A 181 -16.67 -9.95 -16.84
CA ARG A 181 -18.12 -9.77 -17.13
C ARG A 181 -18.69 -8.48 -16.56
N LEU A 182 -18.15 -8.00 -15.44
CA LEU A 182 -18.49 -6.70 -14.88
C LEU A 182 -17.80 -5.54 -15.63
N GLY A 183 -16.95 -5.80 -16.62
CA GLY A 183 -16.28 -4.79 -17.43
C GLY A 183 -14.94 -4.30 -16.84
N HIS A 184 -14.33 -5.06 -15.93
CA HIS A 184 -12.95 -4.78 -15.51
C HIS A 184 -11.94 -5.31 -16.54
N THR A 185 -10.91 -4.53 -16.83
CA THR A 185 -9.65 -5.09 -17.36
C THR A 185 -8.91 -5.76 -16.21
N VAL A 186 -8.51 -7.02 -16.36
CA VAL A 186 -7.90 -7.81 -15.29
C VAL A 186 -6.45 -8.19 -15.64
N SER A 187 -5.54 -7.91 -14.71
CA SER A 187 -4.14 -8.36 -14.73
C SER A 187 -3.90 -9.38 -13.62
N VAL A 188 -3.24 -10.49 -13.94
CA VAL A 188 -2.75 -11.45 -12.94
C VAL A 188 -1.25 -11.30 -12.88
N GLN A 189 -0.73 -10.99 -11.70
CA GLN A 189 0.68 -10.66 -11.48
C GLN A 189 1.18 -11.15 -10.12
N ASP A 190 2.49 -11.13 -9.96
CA ASP A 190 3.11 -11.47 -8.68
C ASP A 190 2.93 -10.29 -7.71
N MET A 191 2.49 -10.58 -6.48
CA MET A 191 2.17 -9.59 -5.46
C MET A 191 2.89 -9.93 -4.15
N THR A 192 4.21 -9.74 -4.12
CA THR A 192 5.05 -10.24 -3.02
C THR A 192 4.71 -9.62 -1.66
N SER A 193 4.25 -8.36 -1.62
CA SER A 193 3.96 -7.63 -0.37
C SER A 193 5.06 -7.79 0.69
N GLY A 194 4.71 -7.94 1.97
CA GLY A 194 5.60 -7.99 3.13
C GLY A 194 4.95 -7.37 4.36
N LEU A 195 3.64 -7.61 4.54
CA LEU A 195 2.87 -7.11 5.66
C LEU A 195 3.50 -7.49 7.00
N SER A 196 3.58 -6.53 7.91
CA SER A 196 3.87 -6.78 9.33
C SER A 196 2.77 -6.12 10.14
N VAL A 197 2.05 -6.92 10.93
CA VAL A 197 0.82 -6.52 11.62
C VAL A 197 0.92 -6.88 13.09
N ILE A 198 0.52 -5.97 13.97
CA ILE A 198 0.24 -6.27 15.38
C ILE A 198 -1.18 -5.76 15.70
N LEU A 199 -1.99 -6.60 16.35
CA LEU A 199 -3.38 -6.33 16.70
C LEU A 199 -3.59 -6.49 18.19
N ARG A 200 -4.33 -5.56 18.80
CA ARG A 200 -4.75 -5.68 20.19
C ARG A 200 -5.99 -6.57 20.32
N ARG A 201 -5.97 -7.51 21.26
CA ARG A 201 -7.13 -8.31 21.66
C ARG A 201 -7.23 -8.34 23.18
N GLY A 202 -8.12 -7.53 23.74
CA GLY A 202 -8.14 -7.29 25.18
C GLY A 202 -6.86 -6.57 25.60
N ASP A 203 -6.11 -7.19 26.51
CA ASP A 203 -4.80 -6.70 26.95
C ASP A 203 -3.63 -7.34 26.19
N ASP A 204 -3.91 -8.35 25.36
CA ASP A 204 -2.88 -9.09 24.60
C ASP A 204 -2.58 -8.43 23.24
N TRP A 205 -1.37 -8.69 22.76
CA TRP A 205 -0.89 -8.32 21.43
C TRP A 205 -0.67 -9.56 20.57
N ILE A 206 -1.23 -9.54 19.37
CA ILE A 206 -1.10 -10.65 18.42
C ILE A 206 -0.42 -10.12 17.18
N GLY A 207 0.78 -10.63 16.92
CA GLY A 207 1.60 -10.26 15.76
C GLY A 207 1.53 -11.29 14.64
N ALA A 208 1.62 -10.84 13.40
CA ALA A 208 1.83 -11.71 12.23
C ALA A 208 2.73 -11.02 11.19
N ALA A 209 3.50 -11.85 10.50
CA ALA A 209 4.29 -11.46 9.33
C ALA A 209 3.73 -12.16 8.09
N ASP A 210 3.85 -11.50 6.94
CA ASP A 210 3.38 -12.01 5.66
C ASP A 210 4.08 -13.31 5.26
N PRO A 211 3.34 -14.38 4.92
CA PRO A 211 3.94 -15.67 4.55
C PRO A 211 4.70 -15.63 3.22
N ARG A 212 4.59 -14.55 2.44
CA ARG A 212 5.30 -14.38 1.16
C ARG A 212 6.76 -13.99 1.31
N ARG A 213 7.19 -13.61 2.51
CA ARG A 213 8.57 -13.24 2.84
C ARG A 213 9.05 -14.00 4.08
N GLU A 214 10.33 -13.88 4.36
CA GLU A 214 11.06 -14.46 5.48
C GLU A 214 10.79 -13.81 6.85
N GLY A 215 9.84 -12.87 6.92
CA GLY A 215 9.54 -12.13 8.14
C GLY A 215 8.93 -12.99 9.25
N ALA A 216 9.05 -12.52 10.50
CA ALA A 216 8.48 -13.18 11.66
C ALA A 216 7.94 -12.18 12.68
N ALA A 217 6.90 -12.57 13.42
CA ALA A 217 6.42 -11.84 14.59
C ALA A 217 6.89 -12.52 15.88
N ARG A 218 7.40 -11.74 16.83
CA ARG A 218 7.90 -12.19 18.13
C ARG A 218 7.52 -11.17 19.21
N GLY A 219 7.28 -11.64 20.41
CA GLY A 219 6.93 -10.85 21.59
C GLY A 219 6.96 -11.73 22.83
N GLU A 220 6.93 -11.09 24.00
CA GLU A 220 6.86 -11.71 25.33
C GLU A 220 5.49 -11.45 25.97
#